data_AF-A0AAV4CZI5-F1
#
_entry.id   AF-A0AAV4CZI5-F1
#
_cell.length_a   1.000
_cell.length_b   1.000
_cell.length_c   1.000
_cell.angle_alpha   90.00
_cell.angle_beta   90.00
_cell.angle_gamma   90.00
#
_symmetry.space_group_name_H-M   'P 1'
#
loop_
_entity.id
_entity.type
_entity.pdbx_description
1 polymer ?
#
loop_
_entity_poly.entity_id
_entity_poly.type
_entity_poly.pdbx_seq_one_letter_code
_entity_poly.pdbx_strand_id
1 'polypeptide(L)'
;MKTLFLLSTVHSIPERCETSGKPEIVLIYNKSKGGKDTMDQMAYAFTEKTKRWQLVVLFNIIDLSTNATRVIRQARLLEHKLPYDDS
;
A
#
# COMPACT_ATOMS: atom_id res chain seq x y z
N MET A 1 -9.76 -22.88 -18.01
CA MET A 1 -10.20 -22.40 -16.67
C MET A 1 -8.97 -21.92 -15.90
N LYS A 2 -9.08 -20.87 -15.09
CA LYS A 2 -7.97 -20.28 -14.34
C LYS A 2 -8.29 -20.41 -12.85
N THR A 3 -7.48 -21.17 -12.12
CA THR A 3 -7.70 -21.48 -10.70
C THR A 3 -6.78 -20.62 -9.84
N LEU A 4 -7.31 -20.01 -8.78
CA LEU A 4 -6.56 -19.16 -7.85
C LEU A 4 -6.53 -19.83 -6.48
N PHE A 5 -5.33 -19.99 -5.93
CA PHE A 5 -5.12 -20.48 -4.58
C PHE A 5 -4.75 -19.31 -3.67
N LEU A 6 -5.50 -19.15 -2.58
CA LEU A 6 -5.28 -18.13 -1.56
C LEU A 6 -5.19 -18.82 -0.20
N LEU A 7 -4.18 -18.45 0.59
CA LEU A 7 -3.95 -18.95 1.93
C LEU A 7 -4.16 -17.79 2.92
N SER A 8 -4.97 -18.01 3.95
CA SER A 8 -5.14 -17.07 5.06
C SER A 8 -5.15 -17.83 6.37
N THR A 9 -4.47 -17.28 7.37
CA THR A 9 -4.49 -17.77 8.76
C THR A 9 -5.55 -17.09 9.62
N VAL A 10 -6.19 -16.04 9.09
CA VAL A 10 -7.19 -15.21 9.80
C VAL A 10 -8.62 -15.70 9.54
N HIS A 11 -8.87 -16.25 8.35
CA HIS A 11 -10.18 -16.75 7.97
C HIS A 11 -10.25 -18.25 8.26
N SER A 12 -10.95 -18.62 9.33
CA SER A 12 -11.20 -20.03 9.67
C SER A 12 -12.45 -20.59 8.97
N ILE A 13 -13.31 -19.72 8.45
CA ILE A 13 -14.60 -20.07 7.82
C ILE A 13 -14.60 -19.53 6.39
N PRO A 14 -15.01 -20.33 5.38
CA PRO A 14 -15.12 -19.87 4.00
C PRO A 14 -16.38 -19.02 3.81
N GLU A 15 -16.37 -17.81 4.37
CA GLU A 15 -17.46 -16.85 4.18
C GLU A 15 -17.43 -16.22 2.78
N ARG A 16 -18.62 -15.92 2.27
CA ARG A 16 -18.83 -15.42 0.92
C ARG A 16 -19.59 -14.12 0.99
N CYS A 17 -19.09 -13.10 0.30
CA CYS A 17 -19.74 -11.81 0.26
C CYS A 17 -21.01 -11.89 -0.59
N GLU A 18 -22.17 -11.60 0.02
CA GLU A 18 -23.49 -11.68 -0.62
C GLU A 18 -23.61 -10.78 -1.86
N THR A 19 -22.95 -9.63 -1.86
CA THR A 19 -23.03 -8.62 -2.93
C THR A 19 -22.19 -8.97 -4.16
N SER A 20 -21.09 -9.71 -4.00
CA SER A 20 -20.14 -9.98 -5.10
C SER A 20 -20.02 -11.46 -5.48
N GLY A 21 -20.56 -12.36 -4.66
CA GLY A 21 -20.41 -13.81 -4.81
C GLY A 21 -18.98 -14.33 -4.66
N LYS A 22 -18.02 -13.44 -4.34
CA LYS A 22 -16.61 -13.78 -4.16
C LYS A 22 -16.35 -14.22 -2.72
N PRO A 23 -15.42 -15.16 -2.49
CA PRO A 23 -14.94 -15.48 -1.15
C PRO A 23 -14.40 -14.22 -0.46
N GLU A 24 -14.71 -14.04 0.82
CA GLU A 24 -14.28 -12.87 1.59
C GLU A 24 -12.74 -12.71 1.60
N ILE A 25 -12.02 -13.84 1.64
CA ILE A 25 -10.56 -13.89 1.52
C ILE A 25 -10.04 -13.18 0.26
N VAL A 26 -10.77 -13.24 -0.87
CA VAL A 26 -10.39 -12.55 -2.12
C VAL A 26 -10.56 -11.04 -1.96
N LEU A 27 -11.64 -10.61 -1.31
CA LEU A 27 -11.91 -9.19 -1.06
C LEU A 27 -10.87 -8.57 -0.14
N ILE A 28 -10.54 -9.25 0.96
CA ILE A 28 -9.56 -8.76 1.93
C ILE A 28 -8.16 -8.77 1.33
N TYR A 29 -7.80 -9.81 0.58
CA TYR A 29 -6.53 -9.85 -0.14
C TYR A 29 -6.42 -8.68 -1.14
N ASN A 30 -7.47 -8.40 -1.92
CA ASN A 30 -7.44 -7.29 -2.87
C ASN A 30 -7.38 -5.91 -2.19
N LYS A 31 -7.96 -5.76 -0.99
CA LYS A 31 -7.85 -4.52 -0.20
C LYS A 31 -6.42 -4.27 0.28
N SER A 32 -5.70 -5.29 0.73
CA SER A 32 -4.35 -5.13 1.28
C SER A 32 -3.24 -5.18 0.22
N LYS A 33 -3.49 -5.77 -0.94
CA LYS A 33 -2.48 -5.93 -2.01
C LYS A 33 -1.96 -4.60 -2.57
N GLY A 34 -2.80 -3.57 -2.61
CA GLY A 34 -2.47 -2.32 -3.31
C GLY A 34 -1.41 -1.44 -2.66
N GLY A 35 -1.02 -1.67 -1.40
CA GLY A 35 -0.11 -0.78 -0.68
C GLY A 35 1.28 -0.67 -1.32
N LYS A 36 1.84 -1.81 -1.75
CA LYS A 36 3.14 -1.83 -2.43
C LYS A 36 3.05 -1.23 -3.83
N ASP A 37 2.04 -1.64 -4.61
CA ASP A 37 1.87 -1.18 -5.99
C ASP A 37 1.67 0.34 -6.06
N THR A 38 0.97 0.90 -5.07
CA THR A 38 0.75 2.36 -4.97
C THR A 38 2.05 3.09 -4.63
N MET A 39 2.90 2.52 -3.77
CA MET A 39 4.21 3.06 -3.44
C MET A 39 5.16 3.00 -4.65
N ASP A 40 5.18 1.88 -5.37
CA ASP A 40 6.03 1.68 -6.55
C ASP A 40 5.61 2.66 -7.69
N GLN A 41 4.32 2.99 -7.82
CA GLN A 41 3.85 4.02 -8.76
C GLN A 41 4.31 5.44 -8.41
N MET A 42 4.50 5.74 -7.12
CA MET A 42 4.96 7.06 -6.65
C MET A 42 6.50 7.17 -6.63
N ALA A 43 7.22 6.05 -6.67
CA ALA A 43 8.68 5.97 -6.59
C ALA A 43 9.38 6.14 -7.95
N TYR A 44 8.96 7.13 -8.74
CA TYR A 44 9.52 7.43 -10.07
C TYR A 44 10.18 8.82 -10.14
N ALA A 45 10.28 9.54 -9.02
CA ALA A 45 10.69 10.95 -9.04
C ALA A 45 12.20 11.12 -9.27
N PHE A 46 13.03 10.26 -8.68
CA PHE A 46 14.50 10.37 -8.75
C PHE A 46 15.18 9.24 -9.53
N THR A 47 14.41 8.33 -10.13
CA THR A 47 14.96 7.18 -10.86
C THR A 47 15.49 7.59 -12.24
N GLU A 48 16.70 8.15 -12.28
CA GLU A 48 17.38 8.41 -13.54
C GLU A 48 17.98 7.13 -14.15
N LYS A 49 18.01 7.05 -15.50
CA LYS A 49 18.64 5.94 -16.23
C LYS A 49 20.16 5.99 -16.09
N THR A 50 20.69 5.42 -15.01
CA THR A 50 22.14 5.30 -14.81
C THR A 50 22.63 3.87 -15.00
N LYS A 51 23.87 3.71 -15.48
CA LYS A 51 24.53 2.39 -15.63
C LYS A 51 25.28 1.94 -14.37
N ARG A 52 25.23 2.74 -13.30
CA ARG A 52 25.94 2.48 -12.04
C ARG A 52 24.94 2.00 -11.01
N TRP A 53 24.96 0.72 -10.67
CA TRP A 53 23.97 0.12 -9.77
C TRP A 53 23.94 0.79 -8.39
N GLN A 54 25.07 1.32 -7.91
CA GLN A 54 25.13 2.03 -6.62
C GLN A 54 24.26 3.30 -6.62
N LEU A 55 24.23 4.03 -7.75
CA LEU A 55 23.40 5.23 -7.89
C LEU A 55 21.92 4.87 -7.96
N VAL A 56 21.57 3.77 -8.61
CA VAL A 56 20.18 3.26 -8.65
C VAL A 56 19.68 2.95 -7.24
N VAL A 57 20.50 2.28 -6.41
CA VAL A 57 20.16 2.00 -5.01
C VAL A 57 19.98 3.30 -4.22
N LEU A 58 20.88 4.28 -4.41
CA LEU A 58 20.78 5.58 -3.75
C LEU A 58 19.48 6.31 -4.11
N PHE A 59 19.13 6.37 -5.39
CA PHE A 59 17.90 7.02 -5.84
C PHE A 59 16.65 6.34 -5.28
N ASN A 60 16.62 5.00 -5.25
CA ASN A 60 15.50 4.27 -4.66
C ASN A 60 15.33 4.58 -3.15
N ILE A 61 16.42 4.75 -2.41
CA ILE A 61 16.38 5.13 -1.00
C ILE A 61 15.82 6.56 -0.82
N ILE A 62 16.24 7.49 -1.68
CA ILE A 62 15.73 8.88 -1.68
C ILE A 62 14.24 8.90 -2.01
N ASP A 63 13.80 8.18 -3.04
CA ASP A 63 12.39 8.06 -3.42
C ASP A 63 11.55 7.48 -2.27
N LEU A 64 12.01 6.40 -1.64
CA LEU A 64 11.32 5.76 -0.51
C LEU A 64 11.22 6.68 0.71
N SER A 65 12.33 7.32 1.10
CA SER A 65 12.36 8.24 2.25
C SER A 65 11.50 9.48 2.04
N THR A 66 11.46 10.01 0.82
CA THR A 66 10.61 11.13 0.44
C THR A 66 9.13 10.75 0.58
N ASN A 67 8.74 9.58 0.06
CA ASN A 67 7.37 9.07 0.18
C ASN A 67 6.97 8.84 1.64
N ALA A 68 7.83 8.21 2.44
CA ALA A 68 7.60 8.02 3.88
C ALA A 68 7.39 9.36 4.61
N THR A 69 8.24 10.35 4.34
CA THR A 69 8.13 11.69 4.93
C THR A 69 6.84 12.38 4.54
N ARG A 70 6.39 12.24 3.28
CA ARG A 70 5.12 12.80 2.80
C ARG A 70 3.92 12.18 3.53
N VAL A 71 3.90 10.86 3.71
CA VAL A 71 2.82 10.16 4.44
C VAL A 71 2.76 10.64 5.90
N ILE A 72 3.91 10.71 6.58
CA ILE A 72 3.99 11.20 7.97
C ILE A 72 3.51 12.65 8.08
N ARG A 73 3.94 13.51 7.14
CA ARG A 73 3.50 14.91 7.10
C ARG A 73 1.98 15.01 6.89
N GLN A 74 1.42 14.20 5.98
CA GLN A 74 -0.01 14.20 5.72
C GLN A 74 -0.82 13.72 6.93
N ALA A 75 -0.36 12.67 7.61
CA ALA A 75 -0.99 12.19 8.85
C ALA A 75 -1.05 13.31 9.92
N ARG A 76 0.07 14.00 10.16
CA ARG A 76 0.10 15.14 11.10
C ARG A 76 -0.79 16.31 10.69
N LEU A 77 -0.89 16.59 9.38
CA LEU A 77 -1.78 17.64 8.88
C LEU A 77 -3.25 17.30 9.06
N LEU A 78 -3.62 16.02 9.07
CA LEU A 78 -4.98 15.57 9.35
C LEU A 78 -5.28 15.64 10.85
N GLU A 79 -4.33 15.28 11.70
CA GLU A 79 -4.43 15.42 13.16
C GLU A 79 -4.66 16.88 13.59
N HIS A 80 -3.92 17.82 13.00
CA HIS A 80 -4.08 19.25 13.27
C HIS A 80 -5.39 19.85 12.69
N LYS A 81 -6.10 19.12 11.81
CA LYS A 81 -7.39 19.54 11.23
C LYS A 81 -8.60 18.96 11.94
N LEU A 82 -8.42 18.05 12.90
CA LEU A 82 -9.51 17.58 13.76
C LEU A 82 -9.89 18.73 14.70
N PRO A 83 -11.18 19.13 14.79
CA PRO A 83 -11.61 20.05 15.82
C PRO A 83 -11.26 19.42 17.17
N TYR A 84 -10.63 20.21 18.04
CA TYR A 84 -10.45 19.86 19.44
C TYR A 84 -11.84 19.55 20.00
N ASP A 85 -12.06 18.29 20.36
CA ASP A 85 -13.30 17.83 20.99
C ASP A 85 -13.28 18.36 22.43
N ASP A 86 -13.78 19.59 22.60
CA ASP A 86 -14.16 20.15 23.89
C ASP A 86 -15.44 19.42 24.36
N SER A 87 -15.24 18.29 25.03
CA SER A 87 -16.23 17.59 25.86
C SER A 87 -15.88 17.72 27.34
#